data_AF-A0A847YN99-F1
#
_entry.id   AF-A0A847YN99-F1
#
_cell.length_a   1.000
_cell.length_b   1.000
_cell.length_c   1.000
_cell.angle_alpha   90.00
_cell.angle_beta   90.00
_cell.angle_gamma   90.00
#
_symmetry.space_group_name_H-M   'P 1'
#
loop_
_entity.id
_entity.type
_entity.pdbx_description
1 polymer ?
#
loop_
_entity_poly.entity_id
_entity_poly.type
_entity_poly.pdbx_seq_one_letter_code
_entity_poly.pdbx_strand_id
1 'polypeptide(L)'
;MNLFLYVEESSWLHRTDPRSKIVALIAVFFLALGLQGVRSLLVLVGVLLAAGLSAGFGAGLRRIARLLGMILLTTTLLWGGSTGNIRFWGPFTVDGLTQGLTMGCKMSIMIIGGLIWLSTTKIEEMCIGMEKLGVPYPVAFAFSTAIRLVPWMVGSCLTVAEAQQSRGLDLTSGSILSRIRKYIPLLIPALVSVIRNANYFSMALESRGFGSRLHRTPYLRIGFGRNDAGMGLGLLVLSAVCLRLHTGEFWGLLRSGLILVSLFFVFIVVLRVAVTRNSGRVLWLNTRMVVLTAVSAALYAAVVIPFKGFVLVPGVSDFRPGMALPPVLGILFGPAAAWGSGFGCIISDFFGSLSPGSFFGFIGNFAMAWLPYRLWWKTGLVRRADLEPLRINSTRKAANFLLLSVGGAALCALTIGWGLELLGLVPFKVLALLIFVNNSAPVLLLSLPILLVLYPRISRWGLLWTDIVGAAGVDESIQKTFPGALFIGTGILLGLAGGLYISLAAGMNPLVIAGAGLLLVFIGAMF
;
A
#
# COMPACT_ATOMS: atom_id res chain seq x y z
N MET A 1 19.66 12.95 -2.10
CA MET A 1 18.50 12.47 -2.89
C MET A 1 17.35 13.43 -2.67
N ASN A 2 16.88 14.15 -3.69
CA ASN A 2 15.61 14.87 -3.57
C ASN A 2 14.48 13.82 -3.56
N LEU A 3 13.95 13.52 -2.38
CA LEU A 3 12.81 12.60 -2.21
C LEU A 3 11.48 13.22 -2.66
N PHE A 4 11.46 14.51 -3.01
CA PHE A 4 10.29 15.14 -3.60
C PHE A 4 10.24 14.81 -5.10
N LEU A 5 9.18 14.11 -5.50
CA LEU A 5 8.86 13.81 -6.89
C LEU A 5 8.19 14.99 -7.61
N TYR A 6 7.71 15.99 -6.85
CA TYR A 6 7.11 17.21 -7.38
C TYR A 6 8.16 18.04 -8.11
N VAL A 7 7.79 18.52 -9.31
CA VAL A 7 8.63 19.41 -10.11
C VAL A 7 7.98 20.79 -10.09
N GLU A 8 8.74 21.81 -9.70
CA GLU A 8 8.22 23.18 -9.70
C GLU A 8 8.20 23.73 -11.13
N GLU A 9 7.09 23.56 -11.82
CA GLU A 9 6.88 24.04 -13.20
C GLU A 9 5.54 24.76 -13.34
N SER A 10 5.40 25.59 -14.37
CA SER A 10 4.20 26.42 -14.59
C SER A 10 3.28 25.92 -15.70
N SER A 11 3.20 24.60 -15.88
CA SER A 11 2.44 23.98 -16.98
C SER A 11 0.91 24.04 -16.79
N TRP A 12 0.16 23.79 -17.88
CA TRP A 12 -1.30 23.71 -17.85
C TRP A 12 -1.80 22.65 -16.86
N LEU A 13 -1.08 21.52 -16.76
CA LEU A 13 -1.43 20.42 -15.87
C LEU A 13 -1.19 20.79 -14.42
N HIS A 14 -0.14 21.55 -14.09
CA HIS A 14 0.08 22.04 -12.72
C HIS A 14 -1.09 22.89 -12.21
N ARG A 15 -1.71 23.69 -13.09
CA ARG A 15 -2.80 24.62 -12.75
C ARG A 15 -4.18 23.97 -12.63
N THR A 16 -4.33 22.72 -13.00
CA THR A 16 -5.61 21.98 -12.96
C THR A 16 -5.99 21.63 -11.52
N ASP A 17 -7.30 21.58 -11.20
CA ASP A 17 -7.79 21.25 -9.86
C ASP A 17 -7.32 19.84 -9.45
N PRO A 18 -6.84 19.64 -8.21
CA PRO A 18 -6.35 18.34 -7.75
C PRO A 18 -7.41 17.24 -7.80
N ARG A 19 -8.70 17.57 -7.68
CA ARG A 19 -9.78 16.59 -7.80
C ARG A 19 -9.86 16.05 -9.22
N SER A 20 -9.80 16.94 -10.21
CA SER A 20 -9.81 16.56 -11.62
C SER A 20 -8.59 15.70 -11.95
N LYS A 21 -7.42 16.01 -11.38
CA LYS A 21 -6.20 15.20 -11.55
C LYS A 21 -6.36 13.79 -10.97
N ILE A 22 -6.94 13.66 -9.77
CA ILE A 22 -7.23 12.35 -9.15
C ILE A 22 -8.22 11.56 -10.01
N VAL A 23 -9.30 12.19 -10.47
CA VAL A 23 -10.30 11.57 -11.35
C VAL A 23 -9.67 11.14 -12.68
N ALA A 24 -8.81 11.98 -13.27
CA ALA A 24 -8.09 11.66 -14.50
C ALA A 24 -7.14 10.48 -14.32
N LEU A 25 -6.40 10.41 -13.21
CA LEU A 25 -5.54 9.27 -12.90
C LEU A 25 -6.34 7.96 -12.81
N ILE A 26 -7.47 7.99 -12.08
CA ILE A 26 -8.37 6.83 -11.97
C ILE A 26 -8.95 6.46 -13.33
N ALA A 27 -9.35 7.44 -14.14
CA ALA A 27 -9.87 7.22 -15.49
C ALA A 27 -8.81 6.61 -16.43
N VAL A 28 -7.56 7.04 -16.36
CA VAL A 28 -6.46 6.45 -17.14
C VAL A 28 -6.20 5.01 -16.72
N PHE A 29 -6.23 4.71 -15.42
CA PHE A 29 -6.10 3.32 -14.93
C PHE A 29 -7.26 2.45 -15.38
N PHE A 30 -8.47 3.00 -15.37
CA PHE A 30 -9.68 2.37 -15.88
C PHE A 30 -9.57 2.01 -17.37
N LEU A 31 -9.15 2.98 -18.19
CA LEU A 31 -8.89 2.77 -19.61
C LEU A 31 -7.83 1.68 -19.81
N ALA A 32 -6.69 1.76 -19.11
CA ALA A 32 -5.64 0.76 -19.21
C ALA A 32 -6.15 -0.67 -18.94
N LEU A 33 -7.01 -0.85 -17.93
CA LEU A 33 -7.56 -2.17 -17.59
C LEU A 33 -8.56 -2.69 -18.63
N GLY A 34 -9.44 -1.81 -19.12
CA GLY A 34 -10.52 -2.19 -20.04
C GLY A 34 -10.08 -2.43 -21.47
N LEU A 35 -9.06 -1.70 -21.93
CA LEU A 35 -8.51 -1.83 -23.27
C LEU A 35 -7.77 -3.17 -23.42
N GLN A 36 -8.09 -3.91 -24.48
CA GLN A 36 -7.46 -5.20 -24.81
C GLN A 36 -6.61 -5.13 -26.07
N GLY A 37 -6.84 -4.13 -26.94
CA GLY A 37 -6.04 -3.95 -28.14
C GLY A 37 -4.66 -3.36 -27.83
N VAL A 38 -3.59 -3.95 -28.37
CA VAL A 38 -2.24 -3.38 -28.28
C VAL A 38 -2.21 -1.97 -28.90
N ARG A 39 -2.94 -1.73 -30.00
CA ARG A 39 -2.97 -0.44 -30.70
C ARG A 39 -3.55 0.69 -29.85
N SER A 40 -4.67 0.46 -29.17
CA SER A 40 -5.31 1.46 -28.31
C SER A 40 -4.44 1.77 -27.08
N LEU A 41 -3.79 0.75 -26.51
CA LEU A 41 -2.83 0.93 -25.42
C LEU A 41 -1.59 1.73 -25.85
N LEU A 42 -1.06 1.51 -27.07
CA LEU A 42 0.05 2.32 -27.60
C LEU A 42 -0.35 3.78 -27.81
N VAL A 43 -1.58 4.05 -28.26
CA VAL A 43 -2.12 5.42 -28.34
C VAL A 43 -2.20 6.04 -26.95
N LEU A 44 -2.70 5.30 -25.96
CA LEU A 44 -2.78 5.78 -24.58
C LEU A 44 -1.39 6.06 -23.97
N VAL A 45 -0.40 5.20 -24.22
CA VAL A 45 1.01 5.46 -23.85
C VAL A 45 1.51 6.74 -24.50
N GLY A 46 1.30 6.90 -25.82
CA GLY A 46 1.74 8.09 -26.56
C GLY A 46 1.14 9.38 -26.01
N VAL A 47 -0.16 9.39 -25.71
CA VAL A 47 -0.85 10.54 -25.12
C VAL A 47 -0.31 10.86 -23.72
N LEU A 48 -0.05 9.86 -22.88
CA LEU A 48 0.53 10.08 -21.56
C LEU A 48 1.97 10.59 -21.62
N LEU A 49 2.79 10.08 -22.55
CA LEU A 49 4.13 10.59 -22.77
C LEU A 49 4.09 12.05 -23.22
N ALA A 50 3.20 12.40 -24.16
CA ALA A 50 2.99 13.77 -24.59
C ALA A 50 2.51 14.68 -23.44
N ALA A 51 1.57 14.21 -22.62
CA ALA A 51 1.10 14.94 -21.44
C ALA A 51 2.25 15.18 -20.44
N GLY A 52 3.06 14.16 -20.14
CA GLY A 52 4.21 14.28 -19.25
C GLY A 52 5.29 15.22 -19.79
N LEU A 53 5.57 15.20 -21.09
CA LEU A 53 6.48 16.14 -21.75
C LEU A 53 5.93 17.58 -21.68
N SER A 54 4.65 17.78 -21.99
CA SER A 54 3.99 19.09 -21.90
C SER A 54 3.93 19.65 -20.47
N ALA A 55 4.01 18.76 -19.47
CA ALA A 55 4.04 19.12 -18.07
C ALA A 55 5.45 19.47 -17.55
N GLY A 56 6.50 19.38 -18.36
CA GLY A 56 7.89 19.62 -17.93
C GLY A 56 8.57 18.39 -17.32
N PHE A 57 7.92 17.21 -17.32
CA PHE A 57 8.44 15.98 -16.70
C PHE A 57 9.33 15.13 -17.64
N GLY A 58 9.94 15.75 -18.66
CA GLY A 58 10.74 15.01 -19.66
C GLY A 58 11.98 14.32 -19.09
N ALA A 59 12.68 14.95 -18.14
CA ALA A 59 13.82 14.33 -17.46
C ALA A 59 13.41 13.11 -16.60
N GLY A 60 12.24 13.19 -15.97
CA GLY A 60 11.66 12.09 -15.21
C GLY A 60 11.30 10.90 -16.09
N LEU A 61 10.64 11.15 -17.24
CA LEU A 61 10.32 10.15 -18.26
C LEU A 61 11.59 9.43 -18.77
N ARG A 62 12.67 10.17 -19.07
CA ARG A 62 13.94 9.56 -19.48
C ARG A 62 14.56 8.69 -18.39
N ARG A 63 14.48 9.11 -17.12
CA ARG A 63 15.00 8.34 -15.98
C ARG A 63 14.29 6.99 -15.84
N ILE A 64 12.97 6.97 -16.04
CA ILE A 64 12.17 5.75 -15.92
C ILE A 64 12.08 4.94 -17.21
N ALA A 65 12.49 5.47 -18.37
CA ALA A 65 12.41 4.78 -19.65
C ALA A 65 13.09 3.39 -19.63
N ARG A 66 14.23 3.26 -18.92
CA ARG A 66 14.89 1.97 -18.72
C ARG A 66 14.03 0.98 -17.91
N LEU A 67 13.36 1.45 -16.86
CA LEU A 67 12.45 0.62 -16.07
C LEU A 67 11.23 0.19 -16.90
N LEU A 68 10.64 1.11 -17.66
CA LEU A 68 9.52 0.82 -18.56
C LEU A 68 9.91 -0.19 -19.66
N GLY A 69 11.09 -0.03 -20.26
CA GLY A 69 11.63 -0.99 -21.23
C GLY A 69 11.84 -2.38 -20.62
N MET A 70 12.38 -2.45 -19.40
CA MET A 70 12.53 -3.72 -18.67
C MET A 70 11.17 -4.36 -18.35
N ILE A 71 10.16 -3.58 -17.95
CA ILE A 71 8.80 -4.09 -17.70
C ILE A 71 8.18 -4.63 -18.99
N LEU A 72 8.25 -3.88 -20.09
CA LEU A 72 7.76 -4.34 -21.40
C LEU A 72 8.46 -5.64 -21.83
N LEU A 73 9.78 -5.71 -21.70
CA LEU A 73 10.55 -6.89 -22.06
C LEU A 73 10.15 -8.10 -21.19
N THR A 74 10.19 -7.94 -19.87
CA THR A 74 9.93 -9.05 -18.94
C THR A 74 8.49 -9.56 -19.04
N THR A 75 7.50 -8.68 -19.13
CA THR A 75 6.10 -9.09 -19.34
C THR A 75 5.91 -9.78 -20.69
N THR A 76 6.52 -9.27 -21.76
CA THR A 76 6.46 -9.91 -23.09
C THR A 76 7.04 -11.31 -23.07
N LEU A 77 8.19 -11.51 -22.40
CA LEU A 77 8.84 -12.82 -22.30
C LEU A 77 8.07 -13.80 -21.41
N LEU A 78 7.58 -13.35 -20.25
CA LEU A 78 6.84 -14.20 -19.30
C LEU A 78 5.55 -14.76 -19.91
N TRP A 79 4.78 -13.92 -20.59
CA TRP A 79 3.52 -14.34 -21.23
C TRP A 79 3.76 -15.02 -22.58
N GLY A 80 4.82 -14.63 -23.28
CA GLY A 80 5.24 -15.26 -24.54
C GLY A 80 5.45 -16.76 -24.41
N GLY A 81 6.02 -17.22 -23.30
CA GLY A 81 6.26 -18.64 -23.03
C GLY A 81 5.09 -19.42 -22.41
N SER A 82 3.96 -18.75 -22.13
CA SER A 82 2.90 -19.27 -21.26
C SER A 82 1.58 -19.58 -21.96
N THR A 83 1.30 -18.99 -23.12
CA THR A 83 -0.07 -18.89 -23.65
C THR A 83 -0.09 -18.86 -25.17
N GLY A 84 -0.88 -19.70 -25.84
CA GLY A 84 -1.12 -19.61 -27.29
C GLY A 84 -0.86 -20.91 -28.04
N ASN A 85 -1.55 -21.09 -29.18
CA ASN A 85 -1.42 -22.30 -30.00
C ASN A 85 -0.41 -22.12 -31.15
N ILE A 86 -0.19 -20.87 -31.58
CA ILE A 86 0.70 -20.58 -32.72
C ILE A 86 2.10 -20.31 -32.20
N ARG A 87 2.98 -21.28 -32.40
CA ARG A 87 4.39 -21.24 -31.99
C ARG A 87 5.18 -20.32 -32.91
N PHE A 88 5.85 -19.33 -32.33
CA PHE A 88 6.71 -18.38 -33.05
C PHE A 88 8.15 -18.89 -33.08
N TRP A 89 8.74 -19.16 -31.91
CA TRP A 89 10.10 -19.69 -31.79
C TRP A 89 10.33 -20.31 -30.40
N GLY A 90 10.85 -21.54 -30.33
CA GLY A 90 11.05 -22.20 -29.04
C GLY A 90 9.75 -22.30 -28.23
N PRO A 91 9.71 -22.02 -26.91
CA PRO A 91 8.47 -22.02 -26.13
C PRO A 91 7.58 -20.78 -26.41
N PHE A 92 8.00 -19.82 -27.23
CA PHE A 92 7.30 -18.56 -27.43
C PHE A 92 6.23 -18.65 -28.52
N THR A 93 5.07 -18.06 -28.25
CA THR A 93 3.89 -18.03 -29.14
C THR A 93 3.55 -16.60 -29.55
N VAL A 94 2.91 -16.42 -30.72
CA VAL A 94 2.49 -15.09 -31.18
C VAL A 94 1.44 -14.49 -30.24
N ASP A 95 0.44 -15.29 -29.85
CA ASP A 95 -0.62 -14.85 -28.93
C ASP A 95 -0.04 -14.45 -27.56
N GLY A 96 0.90 -15.24 -27.03
CA GLY A 96 1.56 -14.95 -25.76
C GLY A 96 2.40 -13.69 -25.81
N LEU A 97 3.10 -13.44 -26.92
CA LEU A 97 3.87 -12.21 -27.11
C LEU A 97 2.96 -10.98 -27.18
N THR A 98 1.84 -11.08 -27.91
CA THR A 98 0.86 -9.97 -27.98
C THR A 98 0.20 -9.71 -26.64
N GLN A 99 -0.11 -10.76 -25.87
CA GLN A 99 -0.66 -10.64 -24.51
C GLN A 99 0.36 -10.06 -23.53
N GLY A 100 1.61 -10.49 -23.61
CA GLY A 100 2.69 -9.94 -22.78
C GLY A 100 2.97 -8.47 -23.07
N LEU A 101 2.98 -8.09 -24.35
CA LEU A 101 3.10 -6.68 -24.74
C LEU A 101 1.90 -5.86 -24.25
N THR A 102 0.68 -6.40 -24.37
CA THR A 102 -0.55 -5.79 -23.82
C THR A 102 -0.40 -5.52 -22.33
N MET A 103 0.00 -6.52 -21.53
CA MET A 103 0.19 -6.37 -20.08
C MET A 103 1.31 -5.39 -19.74
N GLY A 104 2.43 -5.43 -20.49
CA GLY A 104 3.53 -4.49 -20.32
C GLY A 104 3.10 -3.04 -20.59
N CYS A 105 2.29 -2.80 -21.61
CA CYS A 105 1.71 -1.49 -21.88
C CYS A 105 0.77 -1.06 -20.75
N LYS A 106 -0.11 -1.93 -20.25
CA LYS A 106 -1.00 -1.63 -19.11
C LYS A 106 -0.22 -1.17 -17.88
N MET A 107 0.82 -1.93 -17.50
CA MET A 107 1.68 -1.58 -16.35
C MET A 107 2.43 -0.27 -16.60
N SER A 108 2.93 -0.05 -17.81
CA SER A 108 3.64 1.18 -18.17
C SER A 108 2.73 2.41 -18.07
N ILE A 109 1.49 2.31 -18.56
CA ILE A 109 0.47 3.37 -18.49
C ILE A 109 0.19 3.74 -17.03
N MET A 110 0.06 2.74 -16.14
CA MET A 110 -0.19 2.97 -14.72
C MET A 110 0.97 3.70 -14.04
N ILE A 111 2.21 3.25 -14.30
CA ILE A 111 3.41 3.86 -13.73
C ILE A 111 3.59 5.30 -14.24
N ILE A 112 3.45 5.53 -15.55
CA ILE A 112 3.57 6.87 -16.14
C ILE A 112 2.49 7.80 -15.58
N GLY A 113 1.22 7.36 -15.57
CA GLY A 113 0.11 8.16 -15.05
C GLY A 113 0.32 8.55 -13.58
N GLY A 114 0.72 7.59 -12.75
CA GLY A 114 1.02 7.84 -11.33
C GLY A 114 2.15 8.84 -11.13
N LEU A 115 3.24 8.73 -11.89
CA LEU A 115 4.38 9.65 -11.80
C LEU A 115 4.07 11.06 -12.33
N ILE A 116 3.25 11.18 -13.37
CA ILE A 116 2.76 12.48 -13.84
C ILE A 116 1.91 13.13 -12.75
N TRP A 117 1.01 12.38 -12.12
CA TRP A 117 0.17 12.90 -11.04
C TRP A 117 1.01 13.39 -9.84
N LEU A 118 1.99 12.59 -9.42
CA LEU A 118 2.90 12.92 -8.30
C LEU A 118 3.84 14.09 -8.60
N SER A 119 4.27 14.23 -9.86
CA SER A 119 5.16 15.32 -10.25
C SER A 119 4.43 16.66 -10.40
N THR A 120 3.11 16.64 -10.62
CA THR A 120 2.30 17.83 -10.91
C THR A 120 1.34 18.26 -9.80
N THR A 121 1.28 17.52 -8.68
CA THR A 121 0.35 17.80 -7.57
C THR A 121 1.10 17.93 -6.26
N LYS A 122 0.90 19.04 -5.55
CA LYS A 122 1.52 19.24 -4.23
C LYS A 122 0.83 18.39 -3.16
N ILE A 123 1.55 18.04 -2.09
CA ILE A 123 1.02 17.23 -0.98
C ILE A 123 -0.21 17.91 -0.33
N GLU A 124 -0.18 19.23 -0.21
CA GLU A 124 -1.26 20.04 0.35
C GLU A 124 -2.50 20.05 -0.55
N GLU A 125 -2.30 20.14 -1.86
CA GLU A 125 -3.37 20.08 -2.86
C GLU A 125 -4.02 18.70 -2.90
N MET A 126 -3.21 17.64 -2.77
CA MET A 126 -3.69 16.26 -2.67
C MET A 126 -4.58 16.08 -1.43
N CYS A 127 -4.17 16.61 -0.27
CA CYS A 127 -4.93 16.51 0.97
C CYS A 127 -6.34 17.13 0.83
N ILE A 128 -6.41 18.35 0.30
CA ILE A 128 -7.69 19.06 0.08
C ILE A 128 -8.50 18.38 -1.02
N GLY A 129 -7.85 17.85 -2.07
CA GLY A 129 -8.49 17.08 -3.12
C GLY A 129 -9.20 15.84 -2.56
N MET A 130 -8.52 15.08 -1.68
CA MET A 130 -9.12 13.93 -0.99
C MET A 130 -10.28 14.34 -0.08
N GLU A 131 -10.13 15.42 0.68
CA GLU A 131 -11.18 15.94 1.57
C GLU A 131 -12.45 16.29 0.78
N LYS A 132 -12.31 17.04 -0.32
CA LYS A 132 -13.46 17.41 -1.18
C LYS A 132 -14.05 16.22 -1.94
N LEU A 133 -13.32 15.13 -2.11
CA LEU A 133 -13.83 13.86 -2.66
C LEU A 133 -14.55 13.01 -1.60
N GLY A 134 -14.66 13.49 -0.35
CA GLY A 134 -15.44 12.86 0.71
C GLY A 134 -14.63 12.03 1.71
N VAL A 135 -13.30 12.07 1.65
CA VAL A 135 -12.42 11.46 2.66
C VAL A 135 -12.46 12.33 3.93
N PRO A 136 -12.68 11.76 5.13
CA PRO A 136 -12.68 12.56 6.36
C PRO A 136 -11.34 13.24 6.61
N TYR A 137 -11.38 14.51 7.06
CA TYR A 137 -10.18 15.34 7.23
C TYR A 137 -9.06 14.67 8.07
N PRO A 138 -9.31 14.01 9.22
CA PRO A 138 -8.23 13.37 10.00
C PRO A 138 -7.48 12.29 9.20
N VAL A 139 -8.18 11.59 8.30
CA VAL A 139 -7.64 10.54 7.44
C VAL A 139 -6.73 11.17 6.36
N ALA A 140 -7.25 12.17 5.65
CA ALA A 140 -6.48 12.91 4.64
C ALA A 140 -5.26 13.61 5.26
N PHE A 141 -5.43 14.20 6.45
CA PHE A 141 -4.37 14.81 7.23
C PHE A 141 -3.29 13.79 7.61
N ALA A 142 -3.65 12.63 8.16
CA ALA A 142 -2.68 11.60 8.51
C ALA A 142 -1.90 11.10 7.28
N PHE A 143 -2.58 10.86 6.15
CA PHE A 143 -1.95 10.44 4.91
C PHE A 143 -0.97 11.49 4.35
N SER A 144 -1.42 12.75 4.23
CA SER A 144 -0.58 13.85 3.74
C SER A 144 0.62 14.13 4.65
N THR A 145 0.41 14.03 5.97
CA THR A 145 1.46 14.16 6.99
C THR A 145 2.48 13.03 6.87
N ALA A 146 2.04 11.79 6.66
CA ALA A 146 2.94 10.66 6.47
C ALA A 146 3.91 10.91 5.30
N ILE A 147 3.42 11.37 4.14
CA ILE A 147 4.27 11.69 2.99
C ILE A 147 5.31 12.75 3.35
N ARG A 148 4.92 13.80 4.08
CA ARG A 148 5.84 14.86 4.54
C ARG A 148 6.90 14.33 5.50
N LEU A 149 6.55 13.36 6.33
CA LEU A 149 7.47 12.77 7.29
C LEU A 149 8.49 11.83 6.65
N VAL A 150 8.21 11.22 5.49
CA VAL A 150 9.13 10.25 4.84
C VAL A 150 10.52 10.85 4.57
N PRO A 151 10.68 12.02 3.89
CA PRO A 151 12.00 12.60 3.67
C PRO A 151 12.74 12.92 4.98
N TRP A 152 12.00 13.42 5.98
CA TRP A 152 12.57 13.73 7.30
C TRP A 152 13.06 12.46 8.02
N MET A 153 12.32 11.35 7.91
CA MET A 153 12.73 10.05 8.47
C MET A 153 13.96 9.50 7.75
N VAL A 154 13.99 9.55 6.42
CA VAL A 154 15.17 9.12 5.65
C VAL A 154 16.39 9.96 6.02
N GLY A 155 16.25 11.29 6.12
CA GLY A 155 17.32 12.18 6.59
C GLY A 155 17.80 11.82 7.99
N SER A 156 16.88 11.55 8.92
CA SER A 156 17.22 11.13 10.29
C SER A 156 17.99 9.81 10.30
N CYS A 157 17.60 8.83 9.47
CA CYS A 157 18.33 7.58 9.30
C CYS A 157 19.77 7.81 8.78
N LEU A 158 19.95 8.72 7.81
CA LEU A 158 21.26 9.06 7.27
C LEU A 158 22.15 9.72 8.33
N THR A 159 21.61 10.68 9.10
CA THR A 159 22.35 11.30 10.21
C THR A 159 22.75 10.27 11.28
N VAL A 160 21.87 9.31 11.60
CA VAL A 160 22.20 8.21 12.52
C VAL A 160 23.31 7.33 11.94
N ALA A 161 23.26 7.01 10.64
CA ALA A 161 24.29 6.22 9.97
C ALA A 161 25.65 6.93 10.00
N GLU A 162 25.70 8.22 9.65
CA GLU A 162 26.91 9.06 9.68
C GLU A 162 27.50 9.16 11.10
N ALA A 163 26.64 9.36 12.11
CA ALA A 163 27.08 9.42 13.51
C ALA A 163 27.70 8.09 13.99
N GLN A 164 27.19 6.95 13.53
CA GLN A 164 27.72 5.64 13.88
C GLN A 164 29.01 5.32 13.10
N GLN A 165 29.11 5.75 11.85
CA GLN A 165 30.36 5.69 11.08
C GLN A 165 31.46 6.51 11.76
N SER A 166 31.15 7.70 12.28
CA SER A 166 32.08 8.51 13.06
C SER A 166 32.55 7.82 14.36
N ARG A 167 31.75 6.91 14.93
CA ARG A 167 32.12 6.06 16.08
C ARG A 167 32.87 4.77 15.69
N GLY A 168 33.28 4.64 14.43
CA GLY A 168 34.03 3.49 13.93
C GLY A 168 33.19 2.34 13.40
N LEU A 169 31.87 2.51 13.22
CA LEU A 169 31.05 1.49 12.56
C LEU A 169 31.30 1.48 11.05
N ASP A 170 32.15 0.55 10.61
CA ASP A 170 32.41 0.36 9.18
C ASP A 170 31.31 -0.47 8.50
N LEU A 171 30.44 0.21 7.75
CA LEU A 171 29.33 -0.37 6.99
C LEU A 171 29.74 -1.00 5.65
N THR A 172 30.98 -0.80 5.20
CA THR A 172 31.42 -1.12 3.83
C THR A 172 32.20 -2.44 3.76
N SER A 173 32.93 -2.80 4.82
CA SER A 173 33.72 -4.03 4.84
C SER A 173 32.91 -5.30 5.16
N GLY A 174 33.44 -6.44 4.72
CA GLY A 174 32.93 -7.78 5.00
C GLY A 174 31.97 -8.33 3.94
N SER A 175 31.52 -9.57 4.16
CA SER A 175 30.53 -10.27 3.32
C SER A 175 29.15 -9.62 3.38
N ILE A 176 28.29 -9.90 2.40
CA ILE A 176 26.92 -9.36 2.32
C ILE A 176 26.15 -9.56 3.64
N LEU A 177 26.24 -10.76 4.23
CA LEU A 177 25.57 -11.08 5.48
C LEU A 177 26.15 -10.31 6.68
N SER A 178 27.47 -10.14 6.72
CA SER A 178 28.14 -9.31 7.73
C SER A 178 27.68 -7.86 7.64
N ARG A 179 27.58 -7.30 6.43
CA ARG A 179 27.08 -5.94 6.21
C ARG A 179 25.65 -5.78 6.71
N ILE A 180 24.72 -6.70 6.35
CA ILE A 180 23.33 -6.66 6.83
C ILE A 180 23.27 -6.61 8.36
N ARG A 181 24.09 -7.44 9.05
CA ARG A 181 24.14 -7.46 10.52
C ARG A 181 24.62 -6.12 11.11
N LYS A 182 25.52 -5.41 10.42
CA LYS A 182 26.01 -4.06 10.82
C LYS A 182 24.98 -2.94 10.63
N TYR A 183 23.95 -3.13 9.80
CA TYR A 183 22.84 -2.17 9.66
C TYR A 183 21.80 -2.29 10.78
N ILE A 184 21.71 -3.44 11.48
CA ILE A 184 20.72 -3.64 12.57
C ILE A 184 20.91 -2.62 13.70
N PRO A 185 22.13 -2.33 14.20
CA PRO A 185 22.36 -1.27 15.18
C PRO A 185 21.99 0.15 14.73
N LEU A 186 21.89 0.42 13.42
CA LEU A 186 21.45 1.71 12.88
C LEU A 186 19.94 1.84 12.86
N LEU A 187 19.26 0.73 12.56
CA LEU A 187 17.81 0.68 12.44
C LEU A 187 17.15 1.08 13.76
N ILE A 188 17.62 0.52 14.87
CA ILE A 188 17.02 0.74 16.19
C ILE A 188 17.01 2.22 16.62
N PRO A 189 18.15 2.95 16.68
CA PRO A 189 18.16 4.37 17.06
C PRO A 189 17.33 5.25 16.13
N ALA A 190 17.33 4.95 14.84
CA ALA A 190 16.55 5.70 13.86
C ALA A 190 15.04 5.54 14.12
N LEU A 191 14.54 4.29 14.26
CA LEU A 191 13.13 4.03 14.58
C LEU A 191 12.73 4.69 15.90
N VAL A 192 13.58 4.59 16.93
CA VAL A 192 13.33 5.13 18.28
C VAL A 192 13.28 6.67 18.26
N SER A 193 14.21 7.33 17.56
CA SER A 193 14.24 8.80 17.44
C SER A 193 12.96 9.33 16.79
N VAL A 194 12.52 8.67 15.73
CA VAL A 194 11.31 9.01 14.98
C VAL A 194 10.05 8.87 15.83
N ILE A 195 9.90 7.74 16.54
CA ILE A 195 8.71 7.47 17.37
C ILE A 195 8.63 8.44 18.55
N ARG A 196 9.76 8.80 19.17
CA ARG A 196 9.80 9.78 20.27
C ARG A 196 9.20 11.12 19.86
N ASN A 197 9.44 11.55 18.62
CA ASN A 197 8.97 12.84 18.12
C ASN A 197 7.44 12.87 17.89
N ALA A 198 6.77 11.72 17.87
CA ALA A 198 5.31 11.63 17.79
C ALA A 198 4.62 12.38 18.95
N ASN A 199 5.16 12.28 20.17
CA ASN A 199 4.61 12.98 21.33
C ASN A 199 4.68 14.50 21.18
N TYR A 200 5.84 15.04 20.82
CA TYR A 200 6.01 16.47 20.56
C TYR A 200 5.11 16.95 19.43
N PHE A 201 4.95 16.14 18.38
CA PHE A 201 4.08 16.48 17.28
C PHE A 201 2.60 16.50 17.68
N SER A 202 2.13 15.53 18.49
CA SER A 202 0.76 15.56 19.02
C SER A 202 0.50 16.78 19.90
N MET A 203 1.41 17.08 20.83
CA MET A 203 1.28 18.26 21.71
C MET A 203 1.23 19.56 20.89
N ALA A 204 2.03 19.67 19.82
CA ALA A 204 2.01 20.82 18.92
C ALA A 204 0.72 20.93 18.09
N LEU A 205 0.07 19.81 17.75
CA LEU A 205 -1.23 19.81 17.07
C LEU A 205 -2.36 20.17 18.03
N GLU A 206 -2.35 19.63 19.24
CA GLU A 206 -3.32 19.93 20.30
C GLU A 206 -3.27 21.41 20.71
N SER A 207 -2.06 21.99 20.86
CA SER A 207 -1.90 23.42 21.17
C SER A 207 -2.40 24.35 20.06
N ARG A 208 -2.46 23.86 18.81
CA ARG A 208 -3.06 24.56 17.66
C ARG A 208 -4.55 24.25 17.47
N GLY A 209 -5.18 23.57 18.43
CA GLY A 209 -6.60 23.25 18.40
C GLY A 209 -6.97 22.19 17.35
N PHE A 210 -6.08 21.24 17.03
CA PHE A 210 -6.44 20.09 16.20
C PHE A 210 -7.60 19.31 16.85
N GLY A 211 -8.62 18.97 16.07
CA GLY A 211 -9.83 18.31 16.58
C GLY A 211 -10.84 19.22 17.30
N SER A 212 -10.55 20.52 17.50
CA SER A 212 -11.45 21.44 18.23
C SER A 212 -12.71 21.86 17.47
N ARG A 213 -12.69 21.81 16.13
CA ARG A 213 -13.81 22.20 15.26
C ARG A 213 -14.12 21.10 14.25
N LEU A 214 -15.41 20.85 14.03
CA LEU A 214 -15.92 19.89 13.03
C LEU A 214 -15.65 20.37 11.59
N HIS A 215 -15.80 21.68 11.34
CA HIS A 215 -15.58 22.29 10.03
C HIS A 215 -14.32 23.16 10.05
N ARG A 216 -13.40 22.90 9.12
CA ARG A 216 -12.14 23.64 8.98
C ARG A 216 -12.21 24.55 7.75
N THR A 217 -11.56 25.70 7.83
CA THR A 217 -11.39 26.61 6.70
C THR A 217 -10.06 26.30 5.99
N PRO A 218 -10.05 25.84 4.73
CA PRO A 218 -8.82 25.56 4.01
C PRO A 218 -8.09 26.86 3.62
N TYR A 219 -6.77 26.89 3.77
CA TYR A 219 -5.93 28.01 3.34
C TYR A 219 -5.82 28.06 1.80
N LEU A 220 -5.57 26.91 1.16
CA LEU A 220 -5.52 26.80 -0.29
C LEU A 220 -6.94 26.74 -0.86
N ARG A 221 -7.27 27.69 -1.75
CA ARG A 221 -8.55 27.70 -2.46
C ARG A 221 -8.38 26.98 -3.80
N ILE A 222 -9.06 25.85 -3.94
CA ILE A 222 -9.15 25.10 -5.20
C ILE A 222 -10.52 25.31 -5.86
N GLY A 223 -10.53 25.48 -7.17
CA GLY A 223 -11.71 25.72 -7.99
C GLY A 223 -11.55 25.13 -9.38
N PHE A 224 -12.68 24.73 -9.97
CA PHE A 224 -12.71 24.22 -11.34
C PHE A 224 -12.48 25.37 -12.34
N GLY A 225 -11.54 25.18 -13.25
CA GLY A 225 -11.21 26.11 -14.32
C GLY A 225 -11.38 25.50 -15.71
N ARG A 226 -10.98 26.27 -16.73
CA ARG A 226 -11.05 25.85 -18.15
C ARG A 226 -10.15 24.65 -18.45
N ASN A 227 -9.02 24.52 -17.74
CA ASN A 227 -8.10 23.40 -17.89
C ASN A 227 -8.74 22.07 -17.42
N ASP A 228 -9.60 22.10 -16.41
CA ASP A 228 -10.33 20.93 -15.94
C ASP A 228 -11.32 20.43 -16.98
N ALA A 229 -12.07 21.35 -17.61
CA ALA A 229 -12.97 21.02 -18.71
C ALA A 229 -12.21 20.47 -19.92
N GLY A 230 -11.06 21.07 -20.26
CA GLY A 230 -10.19 20.59 -21.33
C GLY A 230 -9.65 19.18 -21.06
N MET A 231 -9.24 18.89 -19.83
CA MET A 231 -8.79 17.55 -19.43
C MET A 231 -9.92 16.52 -19.48
N GLY A 232 -11.12 16.88 -18.99
CA GLY A 232 -12.31 16.02 -19.08
C GLY A 232 -12.68 15.71 -20.53
N LEU A 233 -12.73 16.73 -21.40
CA LEU A 233 -12.99 16.56 -22.82
C LEU A 233 -11.91 15.70 -23.50
N GLY A 234 -10.64 15.93 -23.18
CA GLY A 234 -9.52 15.14 -23.70
C GLY A 234 -9.65 13.66 -23.36
N LEU A 235 -10.05 13.32 -22.13
CA LEU A 235 -10.30 11.93 -21.72
C LEU A 235 -11.49 11.30 -22.45
N LEU A 236 -12.56 12.06 -22.69
CA LEU A 236 -13.72 11.58 -23.45
C LEU A 236 -13.35 11.30 -24.91
N VAL A 237 -12.63 12.22 -25.55
CA VAL A 237 -12.13 12.04 -26.93
C VAL A 237 -11.19 10.84 -27.00
N LEU A 238 -10.27 10.71 -26.06
CA LEU A 238 -9.35 9.57 -25.99
C LEU A 238 -10.10 8.24 -25.86
N SER A 239 -11.11 8.19 -25.00
CA SER A 239 -11.97 7.01 -24.83
C SER A 239 -12.70 6.66 -26.13
N ALA A 240 -13.24 7.66 -26.84
CA ALA A 240 -13.92 7.47 -28.12
C ALA A 240 -12.96 6.99 -29.23
N VAL A 241 -11.74 7.51 -29.27
CA VAL A 241 -10.70 7.06 -30.22
C VAL A 241 -10.34 5.61 -29.96
N CYS A 242 -10.12 5.20 -28.71
CA CYS A 242 -9.84 3.81 -28.37
C CYS A 242 -10.98 2.88 -28.84
N LEU A 243 -12.24 3.21 -28.48
CA LEU A 243 -13.41 2.43 -28.88
C LEU A 243 -13.54 2.26 -30.41
N ARG A 244 -13.13 3.25 -31.21
CA ARG A 244 -13.12 3.15 -32.67
C ARG A 244 -12.02 2.24 -33.22
N LEU A 245 -10.87 2.17 -32.55
CA LEU A 245 -9.72 1.38 -32.99
C LEU A 245 -9.95 -0.12 -32.83
N HIS A 246 -10.80 -0.54 -31.89
CA HIS A 246 -11.14 -1.95 -31.70
C HIS A 246 -12.55 -2.10 -31.13
N THR A 247 -13.48 -2.59 -31.96
CA THR A 247 -14.91 -2.72 -31.63
C THR A 247 -15.19 -3.63 -30.42
N GLY A 248 -14.28 -4.54 -30.08
CA GLY A 248 -14.37 -5.40 -28.89
C GLY A 248 -14.05 -4.71 -27.55
N GLU A 249 -13.55 -3.47 -27.56
CA GLU A 249 -13.13 -2.77 -26.33
C GLU A 249 -14.29 -2.30 -25.45
N PHE A 250 -15.48 -2.12 -26.04
CA PHE A 250 -16.66 -1.63 -25.32
C PHE A 250 -16.99 -2.48 -24.09
N TRP A 251 -17.01 -3.81 -24.24
CA TRP A 251 -17.31 -4.73 -23.14
C TRP A 251 -16.19 -4.78 -22.10
N GLY A 252 -14.93 -4.65 -22.53
CA GLY A 252 -13.78 -4.55 -21.63
C GLY A 252 -13.86 -3.32 -20.75
N LEU A 253 -14.17 -2.16 -21.35
CA LEU A 253 -14.39 -0.90 -20.66
C LEU A 253 -15.63 -0.92 -19.77
N LEU A 254 -16.74 -1.52 -20.21
CA LEU A 254 -17.92 -1.65 -19.36
C LEU A 254 -17.60 -2.48 -18.10
N ARG A 255 -16.90 -3.63 -18.28
CA ARG A 255 -16.51 -4.51 -17.18
C ARG A 255 -15.55 -3.82 -16.21
N SER A 256 -14.47 -3.20 -16.69
CA SER A 256 -13.52 -2.51 -15.79
C SER A 256 -14.19 -1.32 -15.08
N GLY A 257 -15.24 -0.75 -15.67
CA GLY A 257 -15.91 0.45 -15.18
C GLY A 257 -16.82 0.09 -14.04
N LEU A 258 -17.61 -0.97 -14.21
CA LEU A 258 -18.39 -1.58 -13.15
C LEU A 258 -17.50 -2.02 -11.98
N ILE A 259 -16.35 -2.66 -12.24
CA ILE A 259 -15.42 -3.07 -11.18
C ILE A 259 -14.89 -1.86 -10.42
N LEU A 260 -14.38 -0.83 -11.10
CA LEU A 260 -13.76 0.33 -10.44
C LEU A 260 -14.77 1.21 -9.72
N VAL A 261 -15.95 1.46 -10.31
CA VAL A 261 -17.02 2.21 -9.63
C VAL A 261 -17.47 1.44 -8.38
N SER A 262 -17.60 0.12 -8.47
CA SER A 262 -17.92 -0.72 -7.32
C SER A 262 -16.82 -0.65 -6.26
N LEU A 263 -15.54 -0.80 -6.63
CA LEU A 263 -14.42 -0.72 -5.69
C LEU A 263 -14.32 0.65 -5.02
N PHE A 264 -14.50 1.73 -5.78
CA PHE A 264 -14.47 3.09 -5.26
C PHE A 264 -15.64 3.39 -4.31
N PHE A 265 -16.86 2.99 -4.71
CA PHE A 265 -18.05 3.13 -3.87
C PHE A 265 -17.92 2.31 -2.58
N VAL A 266 -17.54 1.03 -2.69
CA VAL A 266 -17.27 0.16 -1.54
C VAL A 266 -16.17 0.77 -0.67
N PHE A 267 -15.10 1.29 -1.25
CA PHE A 267 -14.03 1.93 -0.48
C PHE A 267 -14.52 3.15 0.30
N ILE A 268 -15.29 4.06 -0.31
CA ILE A 268 -15.84 5.22 0.40
C ILE A 268 -16.80 4.80 1.51
N VAL A 269 -17.69 3.85 1.24
CA VAL A 269 -18.65 3.35 2.23
C VAL A 269 -17.92 2.68 3.38
N VAL A 270 -16.98 1.78 3.10
CA VAL A 270 -16.15 1.10 4.10
C VAL A 270 -15.31 2.10 4.87
N LEU A 271 -14.72 3.10 4.21
CA LEU A 271 -13.95 4.15 4.87
C LEU A 271 -14.82 4.96 5.83
N ARG A 272 -16.03 5.36 5.42
CA ARG A 272 -16.98 6.07 6.29
C ARG A 272 -17.41 5.21 7.47
N VAL A 273 -17.76 3.94 7.24
CA VAL A 273 -18.12 2.99 8.31
C VAL A 273 -16.94 2.77 9.26
N ALA A 274 -15.73 2.58 8.73
CA ALA A 274 -14.52 2.36 9.51
C ALA A 274 -14.13 3.58 10.35
N VAL A 275 -14.47 4.79 9.90
CA VAL A 275 -14.26 6.04 10.65
C VAL A 275 -15.36 6.29 11.68
N THR A 276 -16.61 5.93 11.38
CA THR A 276 -17.79 6.21 12.23
C THR A 276 -18.08 5.16 13.29
N ARG A 277 -17.63 3.91 13.12
CA ARG A 277 -17.72 2.85 14.14
C ARG A 277 -16.92 3.25 15.39
N ASN A 278 -17.33 2.79 16.58
CA ASN A 278 -16.70 3.17 17.86
C ASN A 278 -15.16 3.11 17.84
N SER A 279 -14.59 2.00 17.36
CA SER A 279 -13.13 1.83 17.26
C SER A 279 -12.45 2.86 16.33
N GLY A 280 -13.13 3.25 15.26
CA GLY A 280 -12.69 4.29 14.32
C GLY A 280 -12.79 5.69 14.90
N ARG A 281 -13.89 5.98 15.61
CA ARG A 281 -14.07 7.28 16.29
C ARG A 281 -12.98 7.52 17.32
N VAL A 282 -12.66 6.51 18.13
CA VAL A 282 -11.56 6.57 19.10
C VAL A 282 -10.24 6.90 18.42
N LEU A 283 -9.96 6.30 17.26
CA LEU A 283 -8.74 6.57 16.49
C LEU A 283 -8.71 8.01 15.95
N TRP A 284 -9.74 8.41 15.21
CA TRP A 284 -9.72 9.66 14.42
C TRP A 284 -10.05 10.91 15.23
N LEU A 285 -10.61 10.76 16.44
CA LEU A 285 -10.81 11.86 17.39
C LEU A 285 -9.60 12.10 18.29
N ASN A 286 -8.73 11.10 18.46
CA ASN A 286 -7.55 11.22 19.31
C ASN A 286 -6.33 11.69 18.50
N THR A 287 -5.84 12.90 18.79
CA THR A 287 -4.70 13.50 18.08
C THR A 287 -3.45 12.62 18.11
N ARG A 288 -3.14 11.97 19.24
CA ARG A 288 -1.97 11.08 19.35
C ARG A 288 -2.09 9.90 18.41
N MET A 289 -3.28 9.32 18.29
CA MET A 289 -3.53 8.19 17.39
C MET A 289 -3.41 8.59 15.91
N VAL A 290 -3.92 9.77 15.54
CA VAL A 290 -3.75 10.33 14.19
C VAL A 290 -2.27 10.53 13.86
N VAL A 291 -1.49 11.06 14.80
CA VAL A 291 -0.04 11.22 14.65
C VAL A 291 0.66 9.86 14.55
N LEU A 292 0.30 8.88 15.38
CA LEU A 292 0.85 7.52 15.33
C LEU A 292 0.54 6.82 13.99
N THR A 293 -0.62 7.08 13.38
CA THR A 293 -0.92 6.62 12.02
C THR A 293 0.05 7.21 11.00
N ALA A 294 0.27 8.53 11.05
CA ALA A 294 1.19 9.19 10.13
C ALA A 294 2.64 8.73 10.31
N VAL A 295 3.08 8.59 11.57
CA VAL A 295 4.42 8.11 11.92
C VAL A 295 4.60 6.66 11.48
N SER A 296 3.63 5.78 11.73
CA SER A 296 3.69 4.37 11.31
C SER A 296 3.78 4.25 9.78
N ALA A 297 2.99 5.03 9.04
CA ALA A 297 3.00 5.05 7.58
C ALA A 297 4.33 5.54 7.01
N ALA A 298 4.84 6.63 7.54
CA ALA A 298 6.12 7.19 7.13
C ALA A 298 7.29 6.25 7.48
N LEU A 299 7.24 5.58 8.64
CA LEU A 299 8.25 4.62 9.07
C LEU A 299 8.29 3.41 8.14
N TYR A 300 7.12 2.85 7.81
CA TYR A 300 6.99 1.79 6.82
C TYR A 300 7.58 2.23 5.48
N ALA A 301 7.14 3.38 4.96
CA ALA A 301 7.59 3.86 3.65
C ALA A 301 9.10 4.16 3.62
N ALA A 302 9.66 4.78 4.67
CA ALA A 302 11.08 5.09 4.77
C ALA A 302 11.96 3.82 4.76
N VAL A 303 11.49 2.71 5.33
CA VAL A 303 12.20 1.42 5.28
C VAL A 303 12.01 0.71 3.94
N VAL A 304 10.84 0.84 3.29
CA VAL A 304 10.55 0.14 2.02
C VAL A 304 11.16 0.84 0.81
N ILE A 305 11.08 2.18 0.72
CA ILE A 305 11.49 2.95 -0.46
C ILE A 305 12.93 2.65 -0.93
N PRO A 306 13.95 2.54 -0.06
CA PRO A 306 15.31 2.20 -0.49
C PRO A 306 15.43 0.85 -1.20
N PHE A 307 14.52 -0.08 -0.91
CA PHE A 307 14.54 -1.43 -1.48
C PHE A 307 13.67 -1.58 -2.73
N LYS A 308 12.95 -0.54 -3.16
CA LYS A 308 12.13 -0.54 -4.38
C LYS A 308 12.92 -0.84 -5.66
N GLY A 309 14.25 -0.65 -5.65
CA GLY A 309 15.13 -1.03 -6.75
C GLY A 309 15.36 -2.54 -6.89
N PHE A 310 15.10 -3.33 -5.83
CA PHE A 310 15.25 -4.80 -5.83
C PHE A 310 13.91 -5.45 -6.19
N VAL A 311 13.59 -5.39 -7.48
CA VAL A 311 12.32 -5.89 -8.03
C VAL A 311 12.36 -7.42 -8.12
N LEU A 312 11.40 -8.10 -7.49
CA LEU A 312 11.20 -9.55 -7.60
C LEU A 312 10.34 -9.88 -8.83
N VAL A 313 9.24 -9.13 -9.01
CA VAL A 313 8.35 -9.19 -10.16
C VAL A 313 8.13 -7.77 -10.69
N PRO A 314 8.60 -7.46 -11.91
CA PRO A 314 8.46 -6.14 -12.52
C PRO A 314 7.03 -5.59 -12.48
N GLY A 315 6.88 -4.41 -11.88
CA GLY A 315 5.60 -3.70 -11.77
C GLY A 315 4.63 -4.23 -10.70
N VAL A 316 4.98 -5.30 -9.96
CA VAL A 316 4.05 -5.98 -9.05
C VAL A 316 4.61 -6.14 -7.63
N SER A 317 5.83 -6.66 -7.49
CA SER A 317 6.41 -6.92 -6.16
C SER A 317 7.92 -6.68 -6.11
N ASP A 318 8.35 -6.01 -5.06
CA ASP A 318 9.75 -5.72 -4.70
C ASP A 318 10.15 -6.46 -3.42
N PHE A 319 11.45 -6.62 -3.18
CA PHE A 319 11.96 -7.15 -1.92
C PHE A 319 11.71 -6.13 -0.80
N ARG A 320 10.90 -6.49 0.21
CA ARG A 320 10.41 -5.54 1.23
C ARG A 320 10.78 -5.99 2.65
N PRO A 321 12.01 -5.72 3.12
CA PRO A 321 12.38 -6.02 4.50
C PRO A 321 11.53 -5.26 5.52
N GLY A 322 10.93 -4.14 5.12
CA GLY A 322 9.97 -3.36 5.93
C GLY A 322 8.70 -4.13 6.32
N MET A 323 8.43 -5.30 5.74
CA MET A 323 7.29 -6.16 6.10
C MET A 323 7.34 -6.69 7.54
N ALA A 324 8.49 -6.58 8.21
CA ALA A 324 8.58 -6.86 9.64
C ALA A 324 7.91 -5.80 10.52
N LEU A 325 7.70 -4.58 10.01
CA LEU A 325 7.14 -3.47 10.79
C LEU A 325 5.63 -3.58 11.04
N PRO A 326 4.76 -3.88 10.05
CA PRO A 326 3.32 -3.95 10.26
C PRO A 326 2.88 -4.77 11.48
N PRO A 327 3.33 -6.03 11.69
CA PRO A 327 2.89 -6.79 12.86
C PRO A 327 3.39 -6.21 14.19
N VAL A 328 4.62 -5.67 14.20
CA VAL A 328 5.23 -5.06 15.39
C VAL A 328 4.48 -3.78 15.77
N LEU A 329 4.29 -2.88 14.81
CA LEU A 329 3.57 -1.64 15.00
C LEU A 329 2.09 -1.92 15.30
N GLY A 330 1.51 -2.97 14.72
CA GLY A 330 0.16 -3.44 15.02
C GLY A 330 -0.03 -3.71 16.50
N ILE A 331 0.84 -4.52 17.11
CA ILE A 331 0.80 -4.79 18.56
C ILE A 331 0.98 -3.52 19.41
N LEU A 332 1.87 -2.61 18.98
CA LEU A 332 2.25 -1.42 19.76
C LEU A 332 1.27 -0.25 19.64
N PHE A 333 0.72 0.00 18.44
CA PHE A 333 -0.12 1.16 18.12
C PHE A 333 -1.53 0.78 17.62
N GLY A 334 -1.86 -0.51 17.57
CA GLY A 334 -3.21 -1.02 17.31
C GLY A 334 -3.80 -0.51 15.99
N PRO A 335 -5.01 0.11 16.02
CA PRO A 335 -5.65 0.59 14.80
C PRO A 335 -4.85 1.68 14.09
N ALA A 336 -4.02 2.46 14.80
CA ALA A 336 -3.22 3.50 14.19
C ALA A 336 -2.16 2.90 13.24
N ALA A 337 -1.53 1.79 13.64
CA ALA A 337 -0.56 1.07 12.82
C ALA A 337 -1.19 0.30 11.66
N ALA A 338 -2.43 -0.18 11.81
CA ALA A 338 -3.16 -0.81 10.70
C ALA A 338 -3.38 0.18 9.55
N TRP A 339 -3.97 1.35 9.86
CA TRP A 339 -4.08 2.45 8.88
C TRP A 339 -2.72 2.92 8.39
N GLY A 340 -1.75 3.03 9.32
CA GLY A 340 -0.40 3.43 9.02
C GLY A 340 0.26 2.53 7.97
N SER A 341 0.17 1.21 8.14
CA SER A 341 0.78 0.23 7.24
C SER A 341 0.11 0.23 5.86
N GLY A 342 -1.21 0.40 5.79
CA GLY A 342 -1.93 0.61 4.53
C GLY A 342 -1.44 1.87 3.80
N PHE A 343 -1.42 3.02 4.48
CA PHE A 343 -0.91 4.27 3.92
C PHE A 343 0.56 4.18 3.51
N GLY A 344 1.40 3.59 4.35
CA GLY A 344 2.80 3.37 4.08
C GLY A 344 3.02 2.58 2.78
N CYS A 345 2.17 1.57 2.51
CA CYS A 345 2.20 0.84 1.24
C CYS A 345 1.95 1.77 0.05
N ILE A 346 0.86 2.55 0.07
CA ILE A 346 0.52 3.50 -1.00
C ILE A 346 1.66 4.52 -1.20
N ILE A 347 2.17 5.08 -0.11
CA ILE A 347 3.25 6.06 -0.14
C ILE A 347 4.53 5.45 -0.73
N SER A 348 4.83 4.20 -0.40
CA SER A 348 5.98 3.50 -1.01
C SER A 348 5.75 3.23 -2.50
N ASP A 349 4.51 2.95 -2.91
CA ASP A 349 4.17 2.67 -4.30
C ASP A 349 4.24 3.92 -5.18
N PHE A 350 4.05 5.11 -4.61
CA PHE A 350 4.31 6.40 -5.29
C PHE A 350 5.73 6.50 -5.86
N PHE A 351 6.70 5.78 -5.30
CA PHE A 351 8.09 5.80 -5.76
C PHE A 351 8.41 4.74 -6.84
N GLY A 352 7.41 4.26 -7.59
CA GLY A 352 7.66 3.53 -8.85
C GLY A 352 6.77 2.32 -9.14
N SER A 353 5.67 2.13 -8.42
CA SER A 353 4.78 0.96 -8.56
C SER A 353 3.29 1.26 -8.38
N LEU A 354 2.89 2.53 -8.42
CA LEU A 354 1.51 2.95 -8.23
C LEU A 354 0.62 2.38 -9.36
N SER A 355 -0.41 1.64 -8.97
CA SER A 355 -1.37 1.01 -9.87
C SER A 355 -2.71 0.79 -9.15
N PRO A 356 -3.77 0.34 -9.85
CA PRO A 356 -4.98 -0.17 -9.19
C PRO A 356 -4.70 -1.30 -8.19
N GLY A 357 -3.61 -2.05 -8.39
CA GLY A 357 -3.13 -3.05 -7.43
C GLY A 357 -2.76 -2.48 -6.06
N SER A 358 -2.33 -1.21 -5.99
CA SER A 358 -1.99 -0.53 -4.72
C SER A 358 -3.20 -0.41 -3.78
N PHE A 359 -4.42 -0.47 -4.30
CA PHE A 359 -5.63 -0.57 -3.49
C PHE A 359 -5.66 -1.88 -2.66
N PHE A 360 -5.38 -3.01 -3.31
CA PHE A 360 -5.28 -4.29 -2.62
C PHE A 360 -4.02 -4.37 -1.75
N GLY A 361 -2.95 -3.69 -2.17
CA GLY A 361 -1.76 -3.46 -1.33
C GLY A 361 -2.09 -2.73 -0.02
N PHE A 362 -2.89 -1.67 -0.09
CA PHE A 362 -3.39 -0.95 1.08
C PHE A 362 -4.15 -1.88 2.02
N ILE A 363 -5.14 -2.64 1.50
CA ILE A 363 -5.96 -3.55 2.32
C ILE A 363 -5.10 -4.67 2.91
N GLY A 364 -4.20 -5.27 2.12
CA GLY A 364 -3.34 -6.35 2.57
C GLY A 364 -2.39 -5.93 3.69
N ASN A 365 -1.73 -4.77 3.54
CA ASN A 365 -0.82 -4.25 4.57
C ASN A 365 -1.57 -3.72 5.81
N PHE A 366 -2.78 -3.19 5.62
CA PHE A 366 -3.68 -2.89 6.74
C PHE A 366 -3.99 -4.17 7.52
N ALA A 367 -4.39 -5.24 6.83
CA ALA A 367 -4.75 -6.51 7.44
C ALA A 367 -3.55 -7.17 8.16
N MET A 368 -2.34 -7.03 7.61
CA MET A 368 -1.11 -7.55 8.21
C MET A 368 -0.81 -6.93 9.59
N ALA A 369 -1.02 -5.62 9.75
CA ALA A 369 -0.89 -4.95 11.04
C ALA A 369 -2.14 -5.16 11.92
N TRP A 370 -3.32 -5.33 11.31
CA TRP A 370 -4.58 -5.49 12.02
C TRP A 370 -4.69 -6.83 12.75
N LEU A 371 -4.28 -7.92 12.11
CA LEU A 371 -4.47 -9.27 12.62
C LEU A 371 -3.78 -9.50 13.97
N PRO A 372 -2.49 -9.14 14.17
CA PRO A 372 -1.80 -9.37 15.44
C PRO A 372 -2.42 -8.61 16.60
N TYR A 373 -2.83 -7.35 16.41
CA TYR A 373 -3.43 -6.57 17.50
C TYR A 373 -4.84 -7.05 17.84
N ARG A 374 -5.62 -7.45 16.83
CA ARG A 374 -7.03 -7.82 17.02
C ARG A 374 -7.19 -9.22 17.60
N LEU A 375 -6.34 -10.15 17.19
CA LEU A 375 -6.43 -11.56 17.62
C LEU A 375 -5.50 -11.90 18.78
N TRP A 376 -4.72 -10.95 19.29
CA TRP A 376 -3.74 -11.17 20.37
C TRP A 376 -4.28 -12.01 21.54
N TRP A 377 -5.48 -11.67 22.02
CA TRP A 377 -6.16 -12.36 23.13
C TRP A 377 -7.13 -13.46 22.69
N LYS A 378 -7.37 -13.66 21.38
CA LYS A 378 -8.37 -14.59 20.86
C LYS A 378 -7.80 -15.99 20.52
N THR A 379 -6.49 -16.17 20.53
CA THR A 379 -5.83 -17.45 20.17
C THR A 379 -5.79 -18.49 21.29
N GLY A 380 -6.04 -18.09 22.55
CA GLY A 380 -5.90 -18.95 23.72
C GLY A 380 -4.46 -19.14 24.23
N LEU A 381 -3.45 -18.66 23.50
CA LEU A 381 -2.04 -18.77 23.90
C LEU A 381 -1.61 -17.72 24.94
N VAL A 382 -2.29 -16.57 24.96
CA VAL A 382 -2.03 -15.46 25.89
C VAL A 382 -3.19 -15.33 26.87
N ARG A 383 -2.90 -15.38 28.16
CA ARG A 383 -3.91 -15.25 29.22
C ARG A 383 -4.31 -13.78 29.40
N ARG A 384 -5.60 -13.53 29.65
CA ARG A 384 -6.13 -12.16 29.85
C ARG A 384 -5.71 -11.53 31.17
N ALA A 385 -5.44 -12.33 32.20
CA ALA A 385 -5.01 -11.88 33.52
C ALA A 385 -3.52 -11.46 33.59
N ASP A 386 -2.86 -11.35 32.44
CA ASP A 386 -1.45 -10.96 32.38
C ASP A 386 -1.30 -9.45 32.60
N LEU A 387 -0.49 -9.07 33.59
CA LEU A 387 -0.27 -7.67 33.99
C LEU A 387 0.51 -6.87 32.93
N GLU A 388 1.28 -7.55 32.06
CA GLU A 388 1.99 -6.94 30.92
C GLU A 388 1.62 -7.67 29.63
N PRO A 389 0.36 -7.51 29.14
CA PRO A 389 -0.20 -8.41 28.14
C PRO A 389 0.53 -8.32 26.79
N LEU A 390 1.14 -7.18 26.48
CA LEU A 390 1.84 -6.92 25.22
C LEU A 390 3.36 -7.18 25.31
N ARG A 391 3.92 -7.36 26.51
CA ARG A 391 5.35 -7.68 26.66
C ARG A 391 5.61 -9.14 26.35
N ILE A 392 6.56 -9.41 25.46
CA ILE A 392 7.01 -10.77 25.19
C ILE A 392 7.97 -11.22 26.30
N ASN A 393 7.44 -11.92 27.30
CA ASN A 393 8.19 -12.47 28.44
C ASN A 393 8.12 -14.00 28.55
N SER A 394 7.41 -14.66 27.63
CA SER A 394 7.21 -16.11 27.61
C SER A 394 7.30 -16.64 26.18
N THR A 395 7.77 -17.88 26.04
CA THR A 395 7.78 -18.62 24.77
C THR A 395 6.39 -18.71 24.16
N ARG A 396 5.32 -18.82 24.97
CA ARG A 396 3.93 -18.83 24.49
C ARG A 396 3.53 -17.50 23.85
N LYS A 397 3.91 -16.37 24.44
CA LYS A 397 3.67 -15.04 23.86
C LYS A 397 4.47 -14.82 22.58
N ALA A 398 5.73 -15.26 22.56
CA ALA A 398 6.56 -15.19 21.36
C ALA A 398 5.97 -16.03 20.22
N ALA A 399 5.56 -17.27 20.51
CA ALA A 399 4.89 -18.15 19.55
C ALA A 399 3.57 -17.55 19.06
N ASN A 400 2.76 -16.99 19.96
CA ASN A 400 1.51 -16.30 19.59
C ASN A 400 1.78 -15.12 18.64
N PHE A 401 2.77 -14.30 18.96
CA PHE A 401 3.15 -13.16 18.12
C PHE A 401 3.59 -13.60 16.72
N LEU A 402 4.47 -14.60 16.63
CA LEU A 402 4.95 -15.10 15.35
C LEU A 402 3.82 -15.73 14.53
N LEU A 403 2.96 -16.54 15.16
CA LEU A 403 1.80 -17.16 14.52
C LEU A 403 0.86 -16.10 13.91
N LEU A 404 0.51 -15.07 14.70
CA LEU A 404 -0.35 -13.99 14.21
C LEU A 404 0.33 -13.13 13.14
N SER A 405 1.65 -12.94 13.24
CA SER A 405 2.40 -12.15 12.25
C SER A 405 2.49 -12.87 10.90
N VAL A 406 2.73 -14.19 10.90
CA VAL A 406 2.70 -15.01 9.68
C VAL A 406 1.28 -15.10 9.12
N GLY A 407 0.26 -15.24 9.97
CA GLY A 407 -1.14 -15.16 9.55
C GLY A 407 -1.47 -13.82 8.88
N GLY A 408 -0.93 -12.71 9.41
CA GLY A 408 -1.07 -11.38 8.80
C GLY A 408 -0.39 -11.30 7.44
N ALA A 409 0.78 -11.91 7.29
CA ALA A 409 1.49 -12.00 6.01
C ALA A 409 0.72 -12.84 4.97
N ALA A 410 0.12 -13.95 5.39
CA ALA A 410 -0.76 -14.77 4.57
C ALA A 410 -1.99 -14.00 4.10
N LEU A 411 -2.67 -13.30 5.01
CA LEU A 411 -3.84 -12.50 4.69
C LEU A 411 -3.52 -11.35 3.71
N CYS A 412 -2.35 -10.72 3.88
CA CYS A 412 -1.85 -9.73 2.93
C CYS A 412 -1.62 -10.33 1.54
N ALA A 413 -0.95 -11.49 1.46
CA ALA A 413 -0.69 -12.18 0.21
C ALA A 413 -1.98 -12.60 -0.51
N LEU A 414 -2.97 -13.10 0.24
CA LEU A 414 -4.29 -13.44 -0.28
C LEU A 414 -5.01 -12.25 -0.87
N THR A 415 -5.06 -11.14 -0.14
CA THR A 415 -5.75 -9.93 -0.55
C THR A 415 -5.17 -9.38 -1.85
N ILE A 416 -3.83 -9.30 -1.93
CA ILE A 416 -3.15 -8.78 -3.12
C ILE A 416 -3.27 -9.77 -4.29
N GLY A 417 -3.06 -11.07 -4.06
CA GLY A 417 -3.14 -12.09 -5.09
C GLY A 417 -4.51 -12.13 -5.76
N TRP A 418 -5.59 -12.22 -4.96
CA TRP A 418 -6.94 -12.25 -5.49
C TRP A 418 -7.36 -10.93 -6.11
N GLY A 419 -6.96 -9.81 -5.51
CA GLY A 419 -7.24 -8.49 -6.06
C GLY A 419 -6.64 -8.27 -7.43
N LEU A 420 -5.39 -8.70 -7.65
CA LEU A 420 -4.73 -8.57 -8.95
C LEU A 420 -5.25 -9.58 -9.99
N GLU A 421 -5.68 -10.77 -9.56
CA GLU A 421 -6.37 -11.71 -10.45
C GLU A 421 -7.74 -11.16 -10.88
N LEU A 422 -8.50 -10.53 -9.97
CA LEU A 422 -9.77 -9.89 -10.28
C LEU A 422 -9.62 -8.78 -11.34
N LEU A 423 -8.49 -8.05 -11.29
CA LEU A 423 -8.14 -7.03 -12.28
C LEU A 423 -7.58 -7.63 -13.59
N GLY A 424 -7.34 -8.94 -13.64
CA GLY A 424 -6.74 -9.62 -14.80
C GLY A 424 -5.28 -9.21 -15.07
N LEU A 425 -4.58 -8.70 -14.06
CA LEU A 425 -3.21 -8.20 -14.22
C LEU A 425 -2.15 -9.31 -14.06
N VAL A 426 -2.31 -10.15 -13.04
CA VAL A 426 -1.36 -11.20 -12.70
C VAL A 426 -2.11 -12.41 -12.14
N PRO A 427 -1.81 -13.65 -12.56
CA PRO A 427 -2.43 -14.84 -11.99
C PRO A 427 -2.07 -15.03 -10.51
N PHE A 428 -3.04 -15.42 -9.68
CA PHE A 428 -2.87 -15.67 -8.24
C PHE A 428 -1.74 -16.67 -7.96
N LYS A 429 -1.67 -17.76 -8.75
CA LYS A 429 -0.73 -18.87 -8.56
C LYS A 429 0.74 -18.45 -8.49
N VAL A 430 1.11 -17.50 -9.34
CA VAL A 430 2.48 -16.99 -9.44
C VAL A 430 2.75 -16.01 -8.30
N LEU A 431 1.73 -15.25 -7.91
CA LEU A 431 1.93 -14.07 -7.10
C LEU A 431 1.71 -14.30 -5.60
N ALA A 432 0.68 -15.06 -5.21
CA ALA A 432 0.31 -15.21 -3.80
C ALA A 432 1.41 -15.92 -3.00
N LEU A 433 1.99 -16.99 -3.54
CA LEU A 433 3.10 -17.70 -2.89
C LEU A 433 4.34 -16.80 -2.79
N LEU A 434 4.67 -16.07 -3.85
CA LEU A 434 5.80 -15.15 -3.87
C LEU A 434 5.65 -14.03 -2.84
N ILE A 435 4.48 -13.38 -2.78
CA ILE A 435 4.19 -12.35 -1.78
C ILE A 435 4.22 -12.94 -0.38
N PHE A 436 3.64 -14.14 -0.19
CA PHE A 436 3.63 -14.79 1.12
C PHE A 436 5.05 -15.07 1.63
N VAL A 437 5.92 -15.64 0.80
CA VAL A 437 7.32 -15.91 1.16
C VAL A 437 8.09 -14.61 1.40
N ASN A 438 7.95 -13.63 0.50
CA ASN A 438 8.61 -12.32 0.60
C ASN A 438 8.20 -11.55 1.86
N ASN A 439 6.95 -11.67 2.30
CA ASN A 439 6.46 -11.04 3.53
C ASN A 439 6.82 -11.84 4.78
N SER A 440 6.73 -13.17 4.73
CA SER A 440 6.93 -14.03 5.90
C SER A 440 8.39 -14.11 6.34
N ALA A 441 9.35 -14.07 5.41
CA ALA A 441 10.77 -14.16 5.76
C ALA A 441 11.24 -12.97 6.63
N PRO A 442 11.03 -11.69 6.25
CA PRO A 442 11.33 -10.56 7.13
C PRO A 442 10.54 -10.59 8.44
N VAL A 443 9.28 -11.01 8.42
CA VAL A 443 8.46 -11.15 9.63
C VAL A 443 9.11 -12.13 10.61
N LEU A 444 9.45 -13.34 10.17
CA LEU A 444 10.06 -14.35 11.04
C LEU A 444 11.44 -13.93 11.56
N LEU A 445 12.23 -13.25 10.73
CA LEU A 445 13.60 -12.88 11.07
C LEU A 445 13.71 -11.62 11.94
N LEU A 446 12.88 -10.61 11.68
CA LEU A 446 13.08 -9.26 12.22
C LEU A 446 11.97 -8.79 13.16
N SER A 447 10.73 -9.28 13.04
CA SER A 447 9.61 -8.72 13.82
C SER A 447 9.79 -8.88 15.33
N LEU A 448 10.19 -10.06 15.80
CA LEU A 448 10.39 -10.32 17.23
C LEU A 448 11.56 -9.52 17.82
N PRO A 449 12.77 -9.48 17.21
CA PRO A 449 13.84 -8.59 17.65
C PRO A 449 13.42 -7.12 17.71
N ILE A 450 12.71 -6.62 16.69
CA ILE A 450 12.25 -5.22 16.67
C ILE A 450 11.26 -4.98 17.83
N LEU A 451 10.30 -5.87 18.05
CA LEU A 451 9.31 -5.74 19.13
C LEU A 451 9.98 -5.71 20.51
N LEU A 452 10.93 -6.61 20.78
CA LEU A 452 11.67 -6.68 22.05
C LEU A 452 12.43 -5.39 22.35
N VAL A 453 12.93 -4.71 21.32
CA VAL A 453 13.68 -3.47 21.45
C VAL A 453 12.75 -2.25 21.58
N LEU A 454 11.68 -2.20 20.79
CA LEU A 454 10.78 -1.05 20.75
C LEU A 454 9.84 -1.01 21.97
N TYR A 455 9.32 -2.16 22.40
CA TYR A 455 8.31 -2.23 23.47
C TYR A 455 8.72 -1.47 24.75
N PRO A 456 9.90 -1.71 25.37
CA PRO A 456 10.27 -1.05 26.62
C PRO A 456 10.48 0.46 26.49
N ARG A 457 10.72 0.96 25.27
CA ARG A 457 10.92 2.40 25.00
C ARG A 457 9.57 3.07 24.80
N ILE A 458 8.70 2.47 23.99
CA ILE A 458 7.36 2.98 23.69
C ILE A 458 6.47 2.96 24.94
N SER A 459 6.53 1.89 25.73
CA SER A 459 5.80 1.78 27.00
C SER A 459 6.21 2.89 27.98
N ARG A 460 7.50 3.20 28.10
CA ARG A 460 7.99 4.31 28.94
C ARG A 460 7.52 5.69 28.48
N TRP A 461 7.15 5.85 27.21
CA TRP A 461 6.65 7.10 26.66
C TRP A 461 5.12 7.20 26.70
N GLY A 462 4.42 6.20 27.23
CA GLY A 462 2.95 6.15 27.24
C GLY A 462 2.35 6.19 25.83
N LEU A 463 3.06 5.62 24.86
CA LEU A 463 2.69 5.64 23.44
C LEU A 463 2.01 4.34 22.98
N LEU A 464 1.76 3.38 23.88
CA LEU A 464 1.00 2.20 23.52
C LEU A 464 -0.45 2.60 23.27
N TRP A 465 -1.08 1.97 22.28
CA TRP A 465 -2.49 2.25 21.98
C TRP A 465 -3.41 1.94 23.17
N THR A 466 -3.04 0.96 24.00
CA THR A 466 -3.73 0.63 25.25
C THR A 466 -3.68 1.77 26.27
N ASP A 467 -2.57 2.51 26.32
CA ASP A 467 -2.37 3.63 27.24
C ASP A 467 -3.15 4.87 26.76
N ILE A 468 -3.25 5.04 25.43
CA ILE A 468 -3.91 6.20 24.80
C ILE A 468 -5.43 6.05 24.80
N VAL A 469 -5.94 4.84 24.55
CA VAL A 469 -7.37 4.56 24.43
C VAL A 469 -8.02 4.22 25.79
N GLY A 470 -7.25 3.72 26.74
CA GLY A 470 -7.74 3.29 28.06
C GLY A 470 -8.52 1.97 28.05
N ALA A 471 -8.82 1.44 29.23
CA ALA A 471 -9.40 0.10 29.41
C ALA A 471 -10.77 -0.09 28.73
N ALA A 472 -11.64 0.92 28.76
CA ALA A 472 -12.98 0.84 28.19
C ALA A 472 -12.98 0.65 26.65
N GLY A 473 -12.06 1.32 25.93
CA GLY A 473 -11.93 1.14 24.48
C GLY A 473 -11.19 -0.15 24.11
N VAL A 474 -10.35 -0.68 25.00
CA VAL A 474 -9.71 -1.98 24.86
C VAL A 474 -10.74 -3.11 25.02
N ASP A 475 -11.63 -3.05 26.01
CA ASP A 475 -12.66 -4.06 26.25
C ASP A 475 -13.74 -4.14 25.13
N GLU A 476 -14.12 -3.01 24.52
CA GLU A 476 -14.98 -3.03 23.32
C GLU A 476 -14.31 -3.69 22.11
N SER A 477 -12.98 -3.53 21.96
CA SER A 477 -12.21 -4.16 20.88
C SER A 477 -12.04 -5.68 21.07
N ILE A 478 -12.15 -6.14 22.31
CA ILE A 478 -11.86 -7.51 22.77
C ILE A 478 -13.13 -8.38 22.87
N GLN A 479 -14.31 -7.89 22.46
CA GLN A 479 -15.56 -8.65 22.59
C GLN A 479 -15.43 -10.11 22.11
N LYS A 480 -15.91 -11.01 22.99
CA LYS A 480 -15.60 -12.44 23.07
C LYS A 480 -16.13 -13.21 21.86
N THR A 481 -15.23 -13.79 21.06
CA THR A 481 -15.51 -15.09 20.40
C THR A 481 -14.22 -15.73 19.84
N PHE A 482 -13.77 -16.85 20.44
CA PHE A 482 -12.81 -17.80 19.83
C PHE A 482 -13.20 -18.25 18.40
N PRO A 483 -14.51 -18.43 18.08
CA PRO A 483 -14.98 -18.65 16.70
C PRO A 483 -14.44 -17.66 15.68
N GLY A 484 -14.31 -16.37 16.00
CA GLY A 484 -13.82 -15.36 15.05
C GLY A 484 -12.37 -15.62 14.60
N ALA A 485 -11.49 -16.00 15.52
CA ALA A 485 -10.11 -16.38 15.20
C ALA A 485 -10.06 -17.67 14.36
N LEU A 486 -10.95 -18.62 14.63
CA LEU A 486 -11.08 -19.86 13.85
C LEU A 486 -11.57 -19.57 12.42
N PHE A 487 -12.58 -18.70 12.25
CA PHE A 487 -13.09 -18.28 10.94
C PHE A 487 -12.03 -17.54 10.12
N ILE A 488 -11.24 -16.67 10.75
CA ILE A 488 -10.15 -15.99 10.06
C ILE A 488 -9.05 -16.98 9.67
N GLY A 489 -8.65 -17.88 10.59
CA GLY A 489 -7.64 -18.90 10.30
C GLY A 489 -8.06 -19.86 9.19
N THR A 490 -9.29 -20.37 9.25
CA THR A 490 -9.87 -21.24 8.20
C THR A 490 -10.04 -20.49 6.88
N GLY A 491 -10.49 -19.23 6.89
CA GLY A 491 -10.58 -18.39 5.70
C GLY A 491 -9.23 -18.14 5.03
N ILE A 492 -8.17 -17.93 5.82
CA ILE A 492 -6.80 -17.81 5.29
C ILE A 492 -6.34 -19.12 4.66
N LEU A 493 -6.53 -20.24 5.36
CA LEU A 493 -6.11 -21.57 4.86
C LEU A 493 -6.87 -21.96 3.59
N LEU A 494 -8.20 -21.79 3.58
CA LEU A 494 -9.04 -22.07 2.41
C LEU A 494 -8.75 -21.12 1.25
N GLY A 495 -8.50 -19.84 1.52
CA GLY A 495 -8.11 -18.88 0.49
C GLY A 495 -6.79 -19.23 -0.18
N LEU A 496 -5.80 -19.73 0.59
CA LEU A 496 -4.48 -20.09 0.07
C LEU A 496 -4.51 -21.46 -0.62
N ALA A 497 -5.05 -22.47 0.07
CA ALA A 497 -5.14 -23.84 -0.44
C ALA A 497 -6.09 -23.92 -1.64
N GLY A 498 -7.22 -23.21 -1.58
CA GLY A 498 -8.17 -23.12 -2.69
C GLY A 498 -7.60 -22.41 -3.91
N GLY A 499 -6.85 -21.31 -3.71
CA GLY A 499 -6.14 -20.64 -4.80
C GLY A 499 -5.05 -21.52 -5.44
N LEU A 500 -4.30 -22.29 -4.63
CA LEU A 500 -3.34 -23.29 -5.13
C LEU A 500 -4.03 -24.45 -5.85
N TYR A 501 -5.15 -24.94 -5.34
CA TYR A 501 -5.92 -26.03 -5.93
C TYR A 501 -6.51 -25.68 -7.29
N ILE A 502 -7.16 -24.51 -7.43
CA ILE A 502 -7.66 -24.01 -8.73
C ILE A 502 -6.51 -23.83 -9.74
N SER A 503 -5.34 -23.47 -9.25
CA SER A 503 -4.16 -23.28 -10.09
C SER A 503 -3.56 -24.58 -10.63
N LEU A 504 -3.86 -25.70 -9.97
CA LEU A 504 -3.43 -27.06 -10.33
C LEU A 504 -4.53 -27.86 -11.06
N ALA A 505 -5.80 -27.58 -10.75
CA ALA A 505 -6.97 -28.25 -11.33
C ALA A 505 -7.68 -27.33 -12.34
N ALA A 506 -7.61 -27.66 -13.62
CA ALA A 506 -8.09 -26.85 -14.75
C ALA A 506 -9.63 -26.75 -14.88
N GLY A 507 -10.41 -26.67 -13.80
CA GLY A 507 -11.87 -26.85 -13.88
C GLY A 507 -12.78 -26.04 -12.95
N MET A 508 -12.25 -25.27 -11.97
CA MET A 508 -13.11 -24.51 -11.05
C MET A 508 -12.98 -22.99 -11.27
N ASN A 509 -14.12 -22.28 -11.20
CA ASN A 509 -14.14 -20.82 -11.35
C ASN A 509 -13.41 -20.14 -10.17
N PRO A 510 -12.28 -19.45 -10.39
CA PRO A 510 -11.45 -18.89 -9.32
C PRO A 510 -12.20 -17.95 -8.38
N LEU A 511 -13.22 -17.24 -8.90
CA LEU A 511 -14.02 -16.27 -8.17
C LEU A 511 -14.81 -16.88 -6.99
N VAL A 512 -15.26 -18.14 -7.09
CA VAL A 512 -16.11 -18.77 -6.07
C VAL A 512 -15.31 -19.05 -4.80
N ILE A 513 -14.07 -19.53 -4.95
CA ILE A 513 -13.20 -19.88 -3.83
C ILE A 513 -12.53 -18.63 -3.24
N ALA A 514 -12.16 -17.66 -4.08
CA ALA A 514 -11.73 -16.33 -3.65
C ALA A 514 -12.78 -15.67 -2.75
N GLY A 515 -14.04 -15.69 -3.23
CA GLY A 515 -15.20 -15.18 -2.52
C GLY A 515 -15.39 -15.91 -1.20
N ALA A 516 -15.39 -17.24 -1.19
CA ALA A 516 -15.58 -18.03 0.03
C ALA A 516 -14.48 -17.79 1.09
N GLY A 517 -13.20 -17.77 0.69
CA GLY A 517 -12.08 -17.53 1.60
C GLY A 517 -12.08 -16.12 2.20
N LEU A 518 -12.26 -15.09 1.37
CA LEU A 518 -12.35 -13.69 1.84
C LEU A 518 -13.64 -13.45 2.65
N LEU A 519 -14.74 -14.10 2.30
CA LEU A 519 -16.00 -14.05 3.06
C LEU A 519 -15.83 -14.65 4.45
N LEU A 520 -15.15 -15.79 4.60
CA LEU A 520 -14.87 -16.39 5.91
C LEU A 520 -13.97 -15.49 6.77
N VAL A 521 -12.97 -14.84 6.16
CA VAL A 521 -12.16 -13.84 6.86
C VAL A 521 -13.02 -12.66 7.29
N PHE A 522 -13.92 -12.17 6.43
CA PHE A 522 -14.79 -11.04 6.73
C PHE A 522 -15.79 -11.38 7.85
N ILE A 523 -16.45 -12.53 7.76
CA ILE A 523 -17.33 -13.07 8.80
C ILE A 523 -16.57 -13.20 10.12
N GLY A 524 -15.37 -13.80 10.09
CA GLY A 524 -14.54 -13.94 11.28
C GLY A 524 -14.09 -12.61 11.88
N ALA A 525 -13.91 -11.56 11.05
CA ALA A 525 -13.61 -10.20 11.51
C ALA A 525 -14.83 -9.47 12.11
N MET A 526 -16.06 -9.93 11.87
CA MET A 526 -17.27 -9.42 12.51
C MET A 526 -17.49 -10.00 13.92
N PHE A 527 -16.90 -11.16 14.23
CA PHE A 527 -16.88 -11.84 15.54
C PHE A 527 -15.67 -11.47 16.42
#